data_AF-A0A5B9PCW6-F1
#
_entry.id   AF-A0A5B9PCW6-F1
#
_cell.length_a   1.000
_cell.length_b   1.000
_cell.length_c   1.000
_cell.angle_alpha   90.00
_cell.angle_beta   90.00
_cell.angle_gamma   90.00
#
_symmetry.space_group_name_H-M   'P 1'
#
loop_
_entity.id
_entity.type
_entity.pdbx_description
1 polymer ?
#
loop_
_entity_poly.entity_id
_entity_poly.type
_entity_poly.pdbx_seq_one_letter_code
_entity_poly.pdbx_strand_id
1 'polypeptide(L)'
;MQNDSQDISPVFRIDVTQSASEPQIETAQEQHQTTVTMLLEQLVVGQDRQNELLEEVVEQMGAAQRQRSSELHHWKEANPVLARRCRAAAEALSQVQTEFLHNLTFEVSDNYENMLDGEFVMNEFVDRYGPRLAHLNGVLQLLSQLSGKPAPAEH
;
A
#
# COMPACT_ATOMS: atom_id res chain seq x y z
N MET A 1 -66.77 -1.75 7.22
CA MET A 1 -65.71 -2.57 6.61
C MET A 1 -65.36 -3.67 7.60
N GLN A 2 -65.35 -4.90 7.10
CA GLN A 2 -64.94 -6.21 7.65
C GLN A 2 -64.98 -6.38 9.18
N ASN A 3 -65.89 -7.14 9.79
CA ASN A 3 -66.29 -8.55 9.65
C ASN A 3 -65.23 -9.59 10.10
N ASP A 4 -65.71 -10.41 11.04
CA ASP A 4 -65.32 -11.76 11.45
C ASP A 4 -64.00 -12.01 12.20
N SER A 5 -64.16 -12.02 13.52
CA SER A 5 -63.55 -12.99 14.44
C SER A 5 -63.87 -14.42 13.96
N GLN A 6 -62.93 -15.07 13.28
CA GLN A 6 -62.99 -16.51 13.02
C GLN A 6 -61.91 -17.25 13.81
N ASP A 7 -62.39 -17.95 14.82
CA ASP A 7 -62.02 -19.30 15.22
C ASP A 7 -60.73 -19.88 14.61
N ILE A 8 -59.72 -20.03 15.45
CA ILE A 8 -58.73 -21.08 15.29
C ILE A 8 -58.71 -21.87 16.60
N SER A 9 -59.24 -23.09 16.51
CA SER A 9 -59.46 -24.05 17.58
C SER A 9 -58.16 -24.43 18.33
N PRO A 10 -58.21 -24.71 19.64
CA PRO A 10 -57.04 -25.07 20.44
C PRO A 10 -56.81 -26.58 20.39
N VAL A 11 -55.89 -27.05 19.56
CA VAL A 11 -55.42 -28.44 19.61
C VAL A 11 -53.91 -28.42 19.52
N PHE A 12 -53.24 -28.20 20.66
CA PHE A 12 -52.01 -28.86 21.11
C PHE A 12 -51.73 -28.36 22.54
N ARG A 13 -52.49 -28.86 23.52
CA ARG A 13 -52.03 -28.84 24.92
C ARG A 13 -50.96 -29.91 25.05
N ILE A 14 -49.71 -29.49 25.05
CA ILE A 14 -48.60 -30.35 25.46
C ILE A 14 -48.66 -30.40 26.98
N ASP A 15 -49.18 -31.52 27.48
CA ASP A 15 -49.15 -31.87 28.90
C ASP A 15 -47.70 -32.29 29.24
N VAL A 16 -46.88 -31.33 29.68
CA VAL A 16 -45.54 -31.63 30.20
C VAL A 16 -45.71 -32.15 31.62
N THR A 17 -46.05 -33.43 31.73
CA THR A 17 -45.75 -34.19 32.94
C THR A 17 -44.24 -34.33 33.00
N GLN A 18 -43.65 -33.49 33.85
CA GLN A 18 -42.24 -33.47 34.20
C GLN A 18 -41.87 -34.83 34.83
N SER A 19 -41.53 -35.78 33.97
CA SER A 19 -40.83 -37.00 34.37
C SER A 19 -39.38 -36.59 34.60
N ALA A 20 -38.94 -36.66 35.85
CA ALA A 20 -37.57 -36.37 36.26
C ALA A 20 -36.57 -37.14 35.40
N SER A 21 -35.85 -36.44 34.53
CA SER A 21 -34.69 -36.91 33.77
C SER A 21 -33.85 -35.70 33.37
N GLU A 22 -33.30 -34.99 34.35
CA GLU A 22 -32.20 -34.03 34.14
C GLU A 22 -30.88 -34.82 34.10
N PRO A 23 -30.23 -34.89 32.93
CA PRO A 23 -28.99 -34.11 32.71
C PRO A 23 -28.76 -33.68 31.23
N GLN A 24 -29.81 -33.46 30.42
CA GLN A 24 -29.63 -33.24 28.97
C GLN A 24 -29.30 -31.80 28.54
N ILE A 25 -29.59 -30.79 29.37
CA ILE A 25 -29.34 -29.37 29.01
C ILE A 25 -27.89 -28.96 29.32
N GLU A 26 -27.34 -29.39 30.46
CA GLU A 26 -25.94 -29.11 30.84
C GLU A 26 -24.94 -29.72 29.85
N THR A 27 -25.20 -30.96 29.41
CA THR A 27 -24.36 -31.67 28.45
C THR A 27 -24.32 -31.02 27.07
N ALA A 28 -25.44 -30.44 26.59
CA ALA A 28 -25.48 -29.71 25.32
C ALA A 28 -24.72 -28.36 25.38
N GLN A 29 -24.77 -27.68 26.54
CA GLN A 29 -24.07 -26.41 26.77
C GLN A 29 -22.55 -26.61 26.89
N GLU A 30 -22.12 -27.67 27.59
CA GLU A 30 -20.71 -28.09 27.68
C GLU A 30 -20.15 -28.54 26.33
N GLN A 31 -20.93 -29.28 25.55
CA GLN A 31 -20.55 -29.67 24.18
C GLN A 31 -20.39 -28.46 23.25
N HIS A 32 -21.28 -27.48 23.36
CA HIS A 32 -21.16 -26.23 22.61
C HIS A 32 -19.90 -25.46 23.00
N GLN A 33 -19.63 -25.33 24.30
CA GLN A 33 -18.44 -24.63 24.80
C GLN A 33 -17.13 -25.33 24.43
N THR A 34 -17.13 -26.67 24.43
CA THR A 34 -16.02 -27.49 23.94
C THR A 34 -15.80 -27.30 22.44
N THR A 35 -16.87 -27.24 21.66
CA THR A 35 -16.78 -27.00 20.21
C THR A 35 -16.25 -25.61 19.90
N VAL A 36 -16.72 -24.58 20.61
CA VAL A 36 -16.24 -23.19 20.45
C VAL A 36 -14.76 -23.07 20.82
N THR A 37 -14.32 -23.69 21.91
CA THR A 37 -12.90 -23.67 22.31
C THR A 37 -12.02 -24.38 21.29
N MET A 38 -12.42 -25.53 20.77
CA MET A 38 -11.70 -26.20 19.69
C MET A 38 -11.60 -25.36 18.41
N LEU A 39 -12.68 -24.66 18.02
CA LEU A 39 -12.66 -23.76 16.86
C LEU A 39 -11.74 -22.56 17.08
N LEU A 40 -11.69 -22.01 18.29
CA LEU A 40 -10.77 -20.92 18.64
C LEU A 40 -9.32 -21.39 18.62
N GLU A 41 -9.02 -22.58 19.14
CA GLU A 41 -7.68 -23.18 19.04
C GLU A 41 -7.27 -23.40 17.58
N GLN A 42 -8.17 -23.93 16.75
CA GLN A 42 -7.92 -24.11 15.33
C GLN A 42 -7.70 -22.77 14.61
N LEU A 43 -8.43 -21.72 15.00
CA LEU A 43 -8.25 -20.37 14.48
C LEU A 43 -6.90 -19.77 14.90
N VAL A 44 -6.49 -19.97 16.16
CA VAL A 44 -5.18 -19.53 16.65
C VAL A 44 -4.05 -20.22 15.88
N VAL A 45 -4.12 -21.55 15.72
CA VAL A 45 -3.14 -22.31 14.91
C VAL A 45 -3.11 -21.82 13.46
N GLY A 46 -4.29 -21.52 12.88
CA GLY A 46 -4.40 -20.95 11.55
C GLY A 46 -3.80 -19.55 11.45
N GLN A 47 -3.90 -18.75 12.51
CA GLN A 47 -3.33 -17.40 12.58
C GLN A 47 -1.80 -17.44 12.72
N ASP A 48 -1.26 -18.34 13.54
CA ASP A 48 0.18 -18.51 13.70
C ASP A 48 0.84 -18.90 12.37
N ARG A 49 0.25 -19.86 11.65
CA ARG A 49 0.72 -20.22 10.31
C ARG A 49 0.62 -19.07 9.31
N GLN A 50 -0.41 -18.24 9.39
CA GLN A 50 -0.52 -17.04 8.55
C GLN A 50 0.59 -16.04 8.87
N ASN A 51 0.91 -15.84 10.16
CA ASN A 51 1.98 -14.94 10.57
C ASN A 51 3.34 -15.43 10.04
N GLU A 52 3.64 -16.72 10.15
CA GLU A 52 4.86 -17.32 9.58
C GLU A 52 4.97 -17.08 8.06
N LEU A 53 3.88 -17.29 7.32
CA LEU A 53 3.87 -17.03 5.87
C LEU A 53 4.01 -15.54 5.54
N LEU A 54 3.43 -14.65 6.35
CA LEU A 54 3.59 -13.21 6.18
C LEU A 54 5.04 -12.78 6.44
N GLU A 55 5.69 -13.35 7.45
CA GLU A 55 7.12 -13.12 7.71
C GLU A 55 7.97 -13.57 6.52
N GLU A 56 7.72 -14.77 5.98
CA GLU A 56 8.44 -15.27 4.79
C GLU A 56 8.23 -14.36 3.57
N VAL A 57 7.00 -13.91 3.32
CA VAL A 57 6.69 -12.98 2.22
C VAL A 57 7.43 -11.65 2.40
N VAL A 58 7.46 -11.10 3.62
CA VAL A 58 8.21 -9.87 3.92
C VAL A 58 9.70 -10.07 3.69
N GLU A 59 10.25 -11.21 4.11
CA GLU A 59 11.66 -11.54 3.88
C GLU A 59 11.98 -11.62 2.39
N GLN A 60 11.16 -12.31 1.60
CA GLN A 60 11.31 -12.46 0.16
C GLN A 60 11.15 -11.12 -0.57
N MET A 61 10.16 -10.30 -0.20
CA MET A 61 9.96 -8.97 -0.77
C MET A 61 11.16 -8.06 -0.51
N GLY A 62 11.77 -8.16 0.67
CA GLY A 62 12.97 -7.39 1.03
C GLY A 62 14.27 -7.93 0.45
N ALA A 63 14.35 -9.22 0.13
CA ALA A 63 15.58 -9.89 -0.27
C ALA A 63 16.19 -9.31 -1.55
N ALA A 64 15.38 -9.17 -2.60
CA ALA A 64 15.83 -8.61 -3.89
C ALA A 64 16.31 -7.15 -3.75
N GLN A 65 15.62 -6.35 -2.93
CA GLN A 65 15.99 -4.96 -2.69
C GLN A 65 17.31 -4.84 -1.90
N ARG A 66 17.52 -5.69 -0.88
CA ARG A 66 18.78 -5.76 -0.13
C ARG A 66 19.94 -6.20 -1.02
N GLN A 67 19.74 -7.21 -1.85
CA GLN A 67 20.75 -7.68 -2.81
C GLN A 67 21.13 -6.58 -3.82
N ARG A 68 20.15 -5.93 -4.43
CA ARG A 68 20.42 -4.81 -5.35
C ARG A 68 21.18 -3.68 -4.65
N SER A 69 20.83 -3.37 -3.40
CA SER A 69 21.51 -2.36 -2.60
C SER A 69 22.99 -2.72 -2.33
N SER A 70 23.28 -3.99 -2.01
CA SER A 70 24.66 -4.44 -1.78
C SER A 70 25.49 -4.46 -3.06
N GLU A 71 24.94 -4.92 -4.18
CA GLU A 71 25.61 -4.89 -5.49
C GLU A 71 25.91 -3.45 -5.92
N LEU A 72 24.94 -2.55 -5.77
CA LEU A 72 25.12 -1.13 -6.08
C LEU A 72 26.14 -0.47 -5.15
N HIS A 73 26.18 -0.86 -3.87
CA HIS A 73 27.21 -0.40 -2.95
C HIS A 73 28.61 -0.85 -3.40
N HIS A 74 28.78 -2.14 -3.69
CA HIS A 74 30.04 -2.69 -4.19
C HIS A 74 30.47 -2.03 -5.52
N TRP A 75 29.52 -1.79 -6.43
CA TRP A 75 29.77 -1.09 -7.68
C TRP A 75 30.29 0.35 -7.44
N LYS A 76 29.74 1.07 -6.45
CA LYS A 76 30.21 2.43 -6.10
C LYS A 76 31.62 2.43 -5.53
N GLU A 77 31.96 1.44 -4.70
CA GLU A 77 33.31 1.26 -4.18
C GLU A 77 34.32 0.95 -5.29
N ALA A 78 33.92 0.14 -6.28
CA ALA A 78 34.73 -0.15 -7.45
C ALA A 78 34.85 1.04 -8.43
N ASN A 79 33.89 1.97 -8.43
CA ASN A 79 33.81 3.09 -9.37
C ASN A 79 33.70 4.47 -8.67
N PRO A 80 34.65 4.86 -7.81
CA PRO A 80 34.51 6.05 -6.96
C PRO A 80 34.49 7.36 -7.75
N VAL A 81 35.24 7.44 -8.85
CA VAL A 81 35.27 8.64 -9.72
C VAL A 81 33.93 8.83 -10.42
N LEU A 82 33.35 7.74 -10.95
CA LEU A 82 32.06 7.80 -11.62
C LEU A 82 30.94 8.14 -10.62
N ALA A 83 30.95 7.55 -9.42
CA ALA A 83 29.99 7.86 -8.37
C ALA A 83 30.01 9.36 -7.96
N ARG A 84 31.21 9.98 -7.90
CA ARG A 84 31.35 11.44 -7.67
C ARG A 84 30.83 12.27 -8.84
N ARG A 85 31.08 11.85 -10.08
CA ARG A 85 30.56 12.52 -11.27
C ARG A 85 29.03 12.42 -11.37
N CYS A 86 28.45 11.26 -11.07
CA CYS A 86 27.00 11.08 -10.99
C CYS A 86 26.37 12.00 -9.94
N ARG A 87 27.05 12.20 -8.80
CA ARG A 87 26.62 13.18 -7.80
C ARG A 87 26.63 14.61 -8.34
N ALA A 88 27.77 15.05 -8.88
CA ALA A 88 27.89 16.41 -9.42
C ALA A 88 26.87 16.65 -10.56
N ALA A 89 26.63 15.65 -11.40
CA ALA A 89 25.60 15.70 -12.43
C ALA A 89 24.18 15.78 -11.84
N ALA A 90 23.88 15.01 -10.79
CA ALA A 90 22.58 15.07 -10.11
C ALA A 90 22.34 16.45 -9.47
N GLU A 91 23.36 17.03 -8.83
CA GLU A 91 23.28 18.38 -8.24
C GLU A 91 23.05 19.45 -9.32
N ALA A 92 23.82 19.41 -10.42
CA ALA A 92 23.63 20.33 -11.54
C ALA A 92 22.26 20.18 -12.21
N LEU A 93 21.80 18.95 -12.44
CA LEU A 93 20.47 18.70 -13.02
C LEU A 93 19.34 19.08 -12.06
N SER A 94 19.54 18.99 -10.75
CA SER A 94 18.56 19.48 -9.77
C SER A 94 18.37 20.99 -9.89
N GLN A 95 19.45 21.75 -10.10
CA GLN A 95 19.36 23.20 -10.33
C GLN A 95 18.63 23.51 -11.64
N VAL A 96 18.96 22.78 -12.72
CA VAL A 96 18.26 22.90 -14.01
C VAL A 96 16.77 22.56 -13.87
N GLN A 97 16.42 21.55 -13.07
CA GLN A 97 15.03 21.20 -12.79
C GLN A 97 14.29 22.32 -12.07
N THR A 98 14.93 22.96 -11.07
CA THR A 98 14.34 24.10 -10.37
C THR A 98 14.07 25.26 -11.32
N GLU A 99 15.04 25.61 -12.18
CA GLU A 99 14.85 26.65 -13.20
C GLU A 99 13.76 26.30 -14.22
N PHE A 100 13.71 25.03 -14.65
CA PHE A 100 12.66 24.55 -15.53
C PHE A 100 11.28 24.67 -14.90
N LEU A 101 11.13 24.31 -13.61
CA LEU A 101 9.88 24.47 -12.87
C LEU A 101 9.51 25.94 -12.74
N HIS A 102 10.47 26.82 -12.47
CA HIS A 102 10.23 28.26 -12.43
C HIS A 102 9.64 28.76 -13.75
N ASN A 103 10.29 28.44 -14.88
CA ASN A 103 9.81 28.84 -16.21
C ASN A 103 8.44 28.25 -16.54
N LEU A 104 8.20 26.98 -16.18
CA LEU A 104 6.90 26.33 -16.35
C LEU A 104 5.83 27.07 -15.56
N THR A 105 6.07 27.37 -14.28
CA THR A 105 5.09 28.06 -13.43
C THR A 105 4.81 29.48 -13.89
N PHE A 106 5.82 30.17 -14.44
CA PHE A 106 5.67 31.48 -15.03
C PHE A 106 4.76 31.43 -16.27
N GLU A 107 5.03 30.52 -17.21
CA GLU A 107 4.24 30.34 -18.44
C GLU A 107 2.79 29.96 -18.17
N VAL A 108 2.54 29.10 -17.17
CA VAL A 108 1.16 28.77 -16.75
C VAL A 108 0.47 30.00 -16.17
N SER A 109 1.18 30.80 -15.37
CA SER A 109 0.59 31.97 -14.71
C SER A 109 0.28 33.10 -15.69
N ASP A 110 1.12 33.30 -16.70
CA ASP A 110 0.98 34.36 -17.71
C ASP A 110 -0.06 34.00 -18.80
N ASN A 111 -0.22 32.71 -19.11
CA ASN A 111 -1.10 32.25 -20.19
C ASN A 111 -2.34 31.45 -19.72
N TYR A 112 -2.67 31.45 -18.43
CA TYR A 112 -3.72 30.59 -17.87
C TYR A 112 -5.09 30.82 -18.52
N GLU A 113 -5.48 32.07 -18.78
CA GLU A 113 -6.77 32.41 -19.42
C GLU A 113 -6.83 31.85 -20.84
N ASN A 114 -5.75 32.03 -21.61
CA ASN A 114 -5.62 31.50 -22.97
C ASN A 114 -5.64 29.96 -23.01
N MET A 115 -5.09 29.30 -21.98
CA MET A 115 -5.11 27.84 -21.84
C MET A 115 -6.51 27.30 -21.48
N LEU A 116 -7.31 28.07 -20.73
CA LEU A 116 -8.70 27.70 -20.42
C LEU A 116 -9.60 27.85 -21.64
N ASP A 117 -9.38 28.90 -22.44
CA ASP A 117 -10.22 29.22 -23.59
C ASP A 117 -9.85 28.42 -24.85
N GLY A 118 -8.62 27.88 -24.93
CA GLY A 118 -8.10 27.23 -26.14
C GLY A 118 -7.34 25.93 -25.90
N GLU A 119 -7.90 24.82 -26.40
CA GLU A 119 -7.29 23.48 -26.36
C GLU A 119 -5.91 23.43 -27.05
N PHE A 120 -5.70 24.28 -28.07
CA PHE A 120 -4.43 24.39 -28.78
C PHE A 120 -3.29 24.84 -27.86
N VAL A 121 -3.49 25.90 -27.07
CA VAL A 121 -2.45 26.47 -26.18
C VAL A 121 -2.12 25.48 -25.04
N MET A 122 -3.14 24.80 -24.53
CA MET A 122 -2.96 23.71 -23.56
C MET A 122 -2.13 22.55 -24.14
N ASN A 123 -2.48 22.08 -25.35
CA ASN A 123 -1.76 20.98 -25.99
C ASN A 123 -0.31 21.37 -26.32
N GLU A 124 -0.07 22.59 -26.82
CA GLU A 124 1.29 23.08 -27.05
C GLU A 124 2.10 23.14 -25.75
N PHE A 125 1.50 23.59 -24.65
CA PHE A 125 2.14 23.57 -23.33
C PHE A 125 2.49 22.14 -22.90
N VAL A 126 1.54 21.20 -23.00
CA VAL A 126 1.76 19.80 -22.64
C VAL A 126 2.85 19.17 -23.49
N ASP A 127 2.87 19.43 -24.81
CA ASP A 127 3.88 18.90 -25.73
C ASP A 127 5.27 19.49 -25.45
N ARG A 128 5.34 20.78 -25.10
CA ARG A 128 6.60 21.46 -24.80
C ARG A 128 7.21 21.04 -23.47
N TYR A 129 6.39 20.91 -22.42
CA TYR A 129 6.86 20.71 -21.04
C TYR A 129 6.72 19.27 -20.53
N GLY A 130 5.70 18.52 -20.99
CA GLY A 130 5.35 17.19 -20.50
C GLY A 130 6.46 16.15 -20.63
N PRO A 131 7.00 15.89 -21.84
CA PRO A 131 8.07 14.91 -22.01
C PRO A 131 9.33 15.24 -21.20
N ARG A 132 9.69 16.52 -21.11
CA ARG A 132 10.87 16.97 -20.35
C ARG A 132 10.68 16.74 -18.85
N LEU A 133 9.49 17.04 -18.31
CA LEU A 133 9.18 16.86 -16.90
C LEU A 133 9.20 15.37 -16.48
N ALA A 134 8.69 14.49 -17.34
CA ALA A 134 8.72 13.04 -17.09
C ALA A 134 10.14 12.48 -17.12
N HIS A 135 10.94 12.84 -18.13
CA HIS A 135 12.27 12.26 -18.32
C HIS A 135 13.30 12.79 -17.33
N LEU A 136 13.25 14.07 -16.97
CA LEU A 136 14.24 14.69 -16.09
C LEU A 136 14.22 14.06 -14.69
N ASN A 137 13.03 13.77 -14.16
CA ASN A 137 12.87 13.06 -12.89
C ASN A 137 13.51 11.66 -12.92
N GLY A 138 13.31 10.91 -14.00
CA GLY A 138 13.90 9.58 -14.16
C GLY A 138 15.43 9.62 -14.20
N VAL A 139 16.01 10.56 -14.96
CA VAL A 139 17.47 10.73 -15.04
C VAL A 139 18.05 11.13 -13.67
N LEU A 140 17.40 12.05 -12.95
CA LEU A 140 17.86 12.47 -11.63
C LEU A 140 17.80 11.31 -10.62
N GLN A 141 16.74 10.50 -10.67
CA GLN A 141 16.62 9.32 -9.81
C GLN A 141 17.70 8.27 -10.10
N LEU A 142 18.07 8.07 -11.36
CA LEU A 142 19.17 7.17 -11.75
C LEU A 142 20.53 7.71 -11.27
N LEU A 143 20.82 8.99 -11.51
CA LEU A 143 22.08 9.59 -11.09
C LEU A 143 22.23 9.65 -9.57
N SER A 144 21.14 9.91 -8.86
CA SER A 144 21.08 9.87 -7.39
C SER A 144 21.34 8.46 -6.86
N GLN A 145 20.73 7.44 -7.47
CA GLN A 145 21.00 6.04 -7.11
C GLN A 145 22.47 5.66 -7.33
N LEU A 146 23.10 6.14 -8.40
CA LEU A 146 24.51 5.86 -8.69
C LEU A 146 25.47 6.78 -7.91
N SER A 147 24.97 7.84 -7.28
CA SER A 147 25.80 8.79 -6.52
C SER A 147 26.41 8.16 -5.25
N GLY A 148 27.65 8.52 -4.97
CA GLY A 148 28.35 8.11 -3.74
C GLY A 148 27.90 8.93 -2.52
N LYS A 149 28.06 8.37 -1.31
CA LYS A 149 27.88 9.13 -0.06
C LYS A 149 28.79 10.37 -0.07
N PRO A 150 28.37 11.48 0.54
CA PRO A 150 29.25 12.63 0.71
C PRO A 150 30.49 12.18 1.45
N ALA A 151 31.67 12.53 0.94
CA ALA A 151 32.86 12.50 1.78
C ALA A 151 32.58 13.41 2.99
N PRO A 152 32.89 12.98 4.22
CA PRO A 152 32.80 13.88 5.37
C PRO A 152 33.66 15.11 5.07
N ALA A 153 33.07 16.30 5.25
CA ALA A 153 33.81 17.54 5.13
C ALA A 153 34.89 17.54 6.20
N GLU A 154 36.15 17.41 5.79
CA GLU A 154 37.28 17.70 6.67
C GLU A 154 37.35 19.22 6.83
N HIS A 155 37.37 19.66 8.09
CA HIS A 155 37.36 21.05 8.55
C HIS A 155 38.55 21.87 8.06
#